data_AF-A0A0K0FYP9-F1
#
_entry.id   AF-A0A0K0FYP9-F1
#
_cell.length_a   1.000
_cell.length_b   1.000
_cell.length_c   1.000
_cell.angle_alpha   90.00
_cell.angle_beta   90.00
_cell.angle_gamma   90.00
#
_symmetry.space_group_name_H-M   'P 1'
#
loop_
_entity.id
_entity.type
_entity.pdbx_description
1 polymer ?
#
loop_
_entity_poly.entity_id
_entity_poly.type
_entity_poly.pdbx_seq_one_letter_code
_entity_poly.pdbx_strand_id
1 'polypeptide(L)'
;MNEDNYDCFQVCSKYGKREFEIGQTWCQLRCKDLYFSYSLKDIIFMETIYMKKFMECSKKTNDPVKCGNYVDNLARVLTPKDIIKLNSKLIKYHSTRNGVVIDEDYMKNECCRGKCIRQNMQSNLELESFCKSQCESQKNVKSIKKNTMNDFDLNVDEKSSQKQKDVIENYAI
;
A
#
# COMPACT_ATOMS: atom_id res chain seq x y z
N MET A 1 11.20 -6.14 -30.92
CA MET A 1 10.31 -6.00 -29.74
C MET A 1 10.23 -7.37 -29.10
N ASN A 2 10.56 -7.53 -27.81
CA ASN A 2 10.30 -8.79 -27.11
C ASN A 2 8.79 -9.03 -27.07
N GLU A 3 8.34 -10.24 -27.41
CA GLU A 3 6.93 -10.66 -27.37
C GLU A 3 6.30 -10.37 -26.00
N ASP A 4 7.08 -10.39 -24.92
CA ASP A 4 6.60 -10.14 -23.55
C ASP A 4 6.14 -8.71 -23.29
N ASN A 5 6.79 -7.71 -23.93
CA ASN A 5 6.36 -6.31 -23.84
C ASN A 5 5.05 -6.09 -24.61
N TYR A 6 4.80 -6.91 -25.63
CA TYR A 6 3.59 -6.83 -26.45
C TYR A 6 2.37 -7.32 -25.65
N ASP A 7 2.51 -8.42 -24.91
CA ASP A 7 1.39 -9.00 -24.15
C ASP A 7 0.94 -8.14 -22.98
N CYS A 8 1.86 -7.57 -22.21
CA CYS A 8 1.48 -6.66 -21.13
C CYS A 8 0.92 -5.33 -21.63
N PHE A 9 1.44 -4.81 -22.74
CA PHE A 9 0.83 -3.65 -23.38
C PHE A 9 -0.61 -3.96 -23.80
N GLN A 10 -0.88 -5.11 -24.41
CA GLN A 10 -2.24 -5.49 -24.78
C GLN A 10 -3.17 -5.60 -23.57
N VAL A 11 -2.74 -6.23 -22.46
CA VAL A 11 -3.56 -6.38 -21.26
C VAL A 11 -3.92 -5.03 -20.65
N CYS A 12 -2.93 -4.15 -20.48
CA CYS A 12 -3.13 -2.84 -19.85
C CYS A 12 -3.90 -1.89 -20.77
N SER A 13 -3.59 -1.88 -22.07
CA SER A 13 -4.19 -0.97 -23.06
C SER A 13 -5.57 -1.41 -23.56
N LYS A 14 -6.01 -2.65 -23.28
CA LYS A 14 -7.38 -3.13 -23.56
C LYS A 14 -8.47 -2.22 -23.00
N TYR A 15 -8.14 -1.42 -21.99
CA TYR A 15 -9.04 -0.48 -21.32
C TYR A 15 -8.85 0.97 -21.78
N GLY A 16 -8.42 1.18 -23.03
CA GLY A 16 -8.02 2.43 -23.72
C GLY A 16 -8.96 3.64 -23.61
N LYS A 17 -9.28 4.11 -22.41
CA LYS A 17 -10.05 5.33 -22.15
C LYS A 17 -9.21 6.33 -21.38
N ARG A 18 -9.31 7.62 -21.73
CA ARG A 18 -8.56 8.71 -21.10
C ARG A 18 -8.72 8.75 -19.57
N GLU A 19 -9.93 8.50 -19.08
CA GLU A 19 -10.23 8.43 -17.64
C GLU A 19 -9.46 7.33 -16.89
N PHE A 20 -8.87 6.36 -17.60
CA PHE A 20 -8.14 5.22 -17.01
C PHE A 20 -6.65 5.18 -17.32
N GLU A 21 -6.10 6.22 -17.95
CA GLU A 21 -4.70 6.31 -18.36
C GLU A 21 -3.71 6.10 -17.21
N ILE A 22 -4.04 6.60 -16.01
CA ILE A 22 -3.22 6.40 -14.79
C ILE A 22 -3.14 4.92 -14.42
N GLY A 23 -4.28 4.22 -14.45
CA GLY A 23 -4.31 2.78 -14.17
C GLY A 23 -3.52 1.98 -15.19
N GLN A 24 -3.60 2.35 -16.48
CA GLN A 24 -2.82 1.71 -17.53
C GLN A 24 -1.32 1.89 -17.32
N THR A 25 -0.90 3.10 -16.97
CA THR A 25 0.50 3.42 -16.68
C THR A 25 1.03 2.55 -15.53
N TRP A 26 0.27 2.44 -14.43
CA TRP A 26 0.66 1.62 -13.28
C TRP A 26 0.63 0.12 -13.57
N CYS A 27 -0.33 -0.35 -14.35
CA CYS A 27 -0.39 -1.73 -14.85
C CYS A 27 0.88 -2.08 -15.67
N GLN A 28 1.29 -1.20 -16.58
CA GLN A 28 2.49 -1.43 -17.40
C GLN A 28 3.77 -1.44 -16.57
N LEU A 29 3.90 -0.56 -15.58
CA LEU A 29 5.03 -0.56 -14.66
C LEU A 29 5.06 -1.85 -13.82
N ARG A 30 3.92 -2.24 -13.23
CA ARG A 30 3.84 -3.47 -12.42
C ARG A 30 4.13 -4.73 -13.22
N CYS A 31 3.66 -4.83 -14.47
CA CYS A 31 4.02 -5.97 -15.29
C CYS A 31 5.55 -6.13 -15.41
N LYS A 32 6.28 -5.02 -15.66
CA LYS A 32 7.75 -5.06 -15.73
C LYS A 32 8.38 -5.49 -14.42
N ASP A 33 7.87 -4.99 -13.29
CA ASP A 33 8.34 -5.37 -11.95
C ASP A 33 8.15 -6.88 -11.68
N LEU A 34 7.05 -7.46 -12.16
CA LEU A 34 6.66 -8.86 -11.90
C LEU A 34 7.35 -9.86 -12.82
N TYR A 35 7.89 -9.41 -13.96
CA TYR A 35 8.46 -10.27 -15.01
C TYR A 35 9.51 -11.26 -14.50
N PHE A 36 10.36 -10.83 -13.57
CA PHE A 36 11.42 -11.69 -13.03
C PHE A 36 10.93 -12.66 -11.94
N SER A 37 9.72 -12.46 -11.42
CA SER A 37 9.20 -13.19 -10.26
C SER A 37 8.09 -14.20 -10.61
N TYR A 38 7.41 -14.02 -11.75
CA TYR A 38 6.21 -14.79 -12.10
C TYR A 38 6.16 -15.17 -13.57
N SER A 39 5.39 -16.22 -13.87
CA SER A 39 5.12 -16.60 -15.26
C SER A 39 4.27 -15.53 -15.97
N LEU A 40 4.41 -15.41 -17.28
CA LEU A 40 3.62 -14.46 -18.08
C LEU A 40 2.10 -14.68 -17.89
N LYS A 41 1.65 -15.94 -17.80
CA LYS A 41 0.25 -16.28 -17.54
C LYS A 41 -0.25 -15.71 -16.21
N ASP A 42 0.58 -15.79 -15.15
CA ASP A 42 0.23 -15.25 -13.84
C ASP A 42 0.21 -13.72 -13.85
N ILE A 43 1.15 -13.09 -14.56
CA ILE A 43 1.20 -11.63 -14.73
C ILE A 43 -0.06 -11.14 -15.45
N ILE A 44 -0.41 -11.74 -16.59
CA ILE A 44 -1.63 -11.40 -17.35
C ILE A 44 -2.87 -11.50 -16.46
N PHE A 45 -2.96 -12.56 -15.66
CA PHE A 45 -4.06 -12.77 -14.73
C PHE A 45 -4.12 -11.67 -13.64
N MET A 46 -2.99 -11.37 -13.00
CA MET A 46 -2.90 -10.34 -11.97
C MET A 46 -3.25 -8.95 -12.50
N GLU A 47 -2.68 -8.57 -13.65
CA GLU A 47 -2.90 -7.25 -14.25
C GLU A 47 -4.32 -7.08 -14.80
N THR A 48 -4.95 -8.18 -15.25
CA THR A 48 -6.37 -8.17 -15.59
C THR A 48 -7.24 -7.87 -14.38
N ILE A 49 -6.94 -8.46 -13.22
CA ILE A 49 -7.68 -8.20 -11.97
C ILE A 49 -7.45 -6.76 -11.51
N TYR A 50 -6.20 -6.31 -11.51
CA TYR A 50 -5.83 -4.93 -11.18
C TYR A 50 -6.67 -3.93 -11.98
N MET A 51 -6.66 -4.03 -13.31
CA MET A 51 -7.37 -3.07 -14.16
C MET A 51 -8.88 -3.11 -13.95
N LYS A 52 -9.47 -4.30 -13.76
CA LYS A 52 -10.91 -4.42 -13.45
C LYS A 52 -11.26 -3.68 -12.16
N LYS A 53 -10.46 -3.85 -11.10
CA LYS A 53 -10.71 -3.21 -9.80
C LYS A 53 -10.42 -1.72 -9.80
N PHE A 54 -9.38 -1.30 -10.50
CA PHE A 54 -9.12 0.12 -10.74
C PHE A 54 -10.31 0.81 -11.40
N MET A 55 -10.85 0.25 -12.49
CA MET A 55 -12.02 0.83 -13.17
C MET A 55 -13.27 0.82 -12.32
N GLU A 56 -13.54 -0.30 -11.61
CA GLU A 56 -14.69 -0.42 -10.70
C GLU A 56 -14.63 0.67 -9.62
N CYS A 57 -13.47 0.84 -9.00
CA CYS A 57 -13.23 1.89 -8.02
C CYS A 57 -13.41 3.28 -8.62
N SER A 58 -12.72 3.56 -9.73
CA SER A 58 -12.70 4.90 -10.35
C SER A 58 -14.11 5.36 -10.71
N LYS A 59 -14.94 4.46 -11.26
CA LYS A 59 -16.34 4.75 -11.58
C LYS A 59 -17.19 4.99 -10.32
N LYS A 60 -16.93 4.25 -9.26
CA LYS A 60 -17.73 4.28 -8.03
C LYS A 60 -17.43 5.50 -7.15
N THR A 61 -16.17 5.90 -7.08
CA THR A 61 -15.70 7.02 -6.25
C THR A 61 -15.54 8.32 -7.04
N ASN A 62 -15.50 8.25 -8.37
CA ASN A 62 -15.13 9.35 -9.25
C ASN A 62 -13.73 9.94 -8.94
N ASP A 63 -12.81 9.09 -8.46
CA ASP A 63 -11.44 9.49 -8.11
C ASP A 63 -10.42 8.45 -8.62
N PRO A 64 -10.02 8.54 -9.90
CA PRO A 64 -9.08 7.60 -10.50
C PRO A 64 -7.70 7.60 -9.82
N VAL A 65 -7.21 8.77 -9.40
CA VAL A 65 -5.88 8.91 -8.78
C VAL A 65 -5.83 8.16 -7.46
N LYS A 66 -6.83 8.37 -6.59
CA LYS A 66 -6.94 7.68 -5.32
C LYS A 66 -7.15 6.18 -5.51
N CYS A 67 -8.02 5.80 -6.43
CA CYS A 67 -8.30 4.42 -6.74
C CYS A 67 -7.06 3.66 -7.19
N GLY A 68 -6.30 4.18 -8.14
CA GLY A 68 -5.13 3.45 -8.58
C GLY A 68 -4.01 3.43 -7.53
N ASN A 69 -3.85 4.47 -6.69
CA ASN A 69 -2.89 4.41 -5.57
C ASN A 69 -3.27 3.28 -4.60
N TYR A 70 -4.55 3.20 -4.25
CA TYR A 70 -5.06 2.19 -3.34
C TYR A 70 -4.88 0.78 -3.92
N VAL A 71 -5.32 0.56 -5.16
CA VAL A 71 -5.24 -0.74 -5.83
C VAL A 71 -3.80 -1.14 -6.16
N ASP A 72 -2.93 -0.21 -6.54
CA ASP A 72 -1.49 -0.45 -6.79
C ASP A 72 -0.79 -0.91 -5.51
N ASN A 73 -1.03 -0.22 -4.38
CA ASN A 73 -0.47 -0.64 -3.10
C ASN A 73 -0.93 -2.06 -2.73
N LEU A 74 -2.22 -2.38 -2.86
CA LEU A 74 -2.69 -3.73 -2.60
C LEU A 74 -2.00 -4.74 -3.52
N ALA A 75 -2.04 -4.50 -4.83
CA ALA A 75 -1.57 -5.45 -5.83
C ALA A 75 -0.05 -5.70 -5.81
N ARG A 76 0.74 -4.84 -5.14
CA ARG A 76 2.18 -5.06 -4.91
C ARG A 76 2.49 -6.10 -3.83
N VAL A 77 1.56 -6.32 -2.90
CA VAL A 77 1.74 -7.27 -1.79
C VAL A 77 1.19 -8.65 -2.15
N LEU A 78 0.30 -8.72 -3.14
CA LEU A 78 -0.43 -9.94 -3.46
C LEU A 78 0.36 -10.81 -4.44
N THR A 79 0.47 -12.10 -4.10
CA THR A 79 0.93 -13.12 -5.03
C THR A 79 -0.23 -13.59 -5.92
N PRO A 80 0.04 -14.32 -7.01
CA PRO A 80 -1.01 -14.99 -7.79
C PRO A 80 -1.92 -15.89 -6.95
N LYS A 81 -1.41 -16.50 -5.87
CA LYS A 81 -2.22 -17.36 -4.98
C LYS A 81 -3.20 -16.54 -4.14
N ASP A 82 -2.80 -15.34 -3.71
CA ASP A 82 -3.63 -14.47 -2.87
C ASP A 82 -4.69 -13.76 -3.72
N ILE A 83 -4.33 -13.33 -4.93
CA ILE A 83 -5.22 -12.54 -5.79
C ILE A 83 -6.45 -13.34 -6.24
N ILE A 84 -6.33 -14.66 -6.42
CA ILE A 84 -7.48 -15.54 -6.74
C ILE A 84 -8.52 -15.48 -5.62
N LYS A 85 -8.08 -15.53 -4.36
CA LYS A 85 -8.95 -15.49 -3.18
C LYS A 85 -9.55 -14.10 -2.98
N LEU A 86 -8.77 -13.06 -3.26
CA LEU A 86 -9.15 -11.66 -3.07
C LEU A 86 -10.03 -11.09 -4.21
N ASN A 87 -10.06 -11.74 -5.37
CA ASN A 87 -10.84 -11.34 -6.55
C ASN A 87 -12.33 -11.07 -6.25
N SER A 88 -12.87 -11.68 -5.19
CA SER A 88 -14.25 -11.47 -4.78
C SER A 88 -14.52 -10.05 -4.25
N LYS A 89 -13.62 -9.42 -3.46
CA LYS A 89 -13.80 -8.06 -2.89
C LYS A 89 -12.47 -7.38 -2.50
N LEU A 90 -11.64 -7.03 -3.49
CA LEU A 90 -10.39 -6.27 -3.26
C LEU A 90 -10.58 -4.88 -2.64
N ILE A 91 -11.77 -4.28 -2.78
CA ILE A 91 -12.04 -2.92 -2.32
C ILE A 91 -13.36 -2.92 -1.57
N LYS A 92 -13.32 -2.40 -0.35
CA LYS A 92 -14.50 -2.13 0.45
C LYS A 92 -14.82 -0.64 0.38
N TYR A 93 -16.11 -0.33 0.39
CA TYR A 93 -16.62 1.03 0.24
C TYR A 93 -17.62 1.33 1.35
N HIS A 94 -17.78 2.61 1.67
CA HIS A 94 -18.90 3.09 2.48
C HIS A 94 -19.53 4.33 1.84
N SER A 95 -20.83 4.48 2.06
CA SER A 95 -21.59 5.64 1.60
C SER A 95 -21.42 6.80 2.57
N THR A 96 -21.20 7.99 2.04
CA THR A 96 -21.15 9.25 2.80
C THR A 96 -22.15 10.23 2.19
N ARG A 97 -22.38 11.37 2.87
CA ARG A 97 -23.21 12.45 2.31
C ARG A 97 -22.66 13.02 1.00
N ASN A 98 -21.35 12.88 0.77
CA ASN A 98 -20.65 13.42 -0.40
C ASN A 98 -20.38 12.37 -1.49
N GLY A 99 -21.00 11.18 -1.39
CA GLY A 99 -20.82 10.08 -2.32
C GLY A 99 -20.18 8.85 -1.70
N VAL A 100 -19.66 7.95 -2.56
CA VAL A 100 -19.05 6.69 -2.13
C VAL A 100 -17.55 6.86 -2.01
N VAL A 101 -16.98 6.43 -0.88
CA VAL A 101 -15.54 6.48 -0.64
C VAL A 101 -14.99 5.10 -0.29
N ILE A 102 -13.67 4.94 -0.45
CA ILE A 102 -12.94 3.71 -0.13
C ILE A 102 -12.84 3.58 1.40
N ASP A 103 -13.13 2.39 1.94
CA ASP A 103 -12.81 2.02 3.32
C ASP A 103 -11.30 1.73 3.41
N GLU A 104 -10.52 2.79 3.65
CA GLU A 104 -9.06 2.69 3.75
C GLU A 104 -8.57 1.88 4.95
N ASP A 105 -9.43 1.66 5.96
CA ASP A 105 -9.08 0.85 7.12
C ASP A 105 -9.19 -0.66 6.84
N TYR A 106 -10.02 -1.07 5.87
CA TYR A 106 -10.25 -2.49 5.54
C TYR A 106 -8.97 -3.27 5.19
N MET A 107 -8.03 -2.64 4.47
CA MET A 107 -6.77 -3.25 4.02
C MET A 107 -5.57 -2.37 4.36
N LYS A 108 -5.65 -1.65 5.48
CA LYS A 108 -4.66 -0.64 5.88
C LYS A 108 -3.23 -1.19 5.95
N ASN A 109 -3.08 -2.43 6.43
CA ASN A 109 -1.78 -3.07 6.58
C ASN A 109 -1.18 -3.42 5.21
N GLU A 110 -1.97 -4.00 4.32
CA GLU A 110 -1.57 -4.35 2.96
C GLU A 110 -1.28 -3.08 2.15
N CYS A 111 -2.11 -2.05 2.28
CA CYS A 111 -1.84 -0.76 1.65
C CYS A 111 -0.53 -0.12 2.15
N CYS A 112 -0.26 -0.20 3.47
CA CYS A 112 1.00 0.27 4.03
C CYS A 112 2.19 -0.50 3.45
N ARG A 113 2.11 -1.85 3.44
CA ARG A 113 3.18 -2.73 2.92
C ARG A 113 3.46 -2.42 1.45
N GLY A 114 2.42 -2.36 0.63
CA GLY A 114 2.54 -2.05 -0.79
C GLY A 114 3.18 -0.69 -1.07
N LYS A 115 2.79 0.32 -0.30
CA LYS A 115 3.40 1.65 -0.38
C LYS A 115 4.89 1.60 -0.02
N CYS A 116 5.25 0.86 1.03
CA CYS A 116 6.63 0.68 1.46
C CYS A 116 7.47 -0.04 0.39
N ILE A 117 6.94 -1.12 -0.21
CA ILE A 117 7.60 -1.85 -1.30
C ILE A 117 7.87 -0.91 -2.47
N ARG A 118 6.86 -0.13 -2.89
CA ARG A 118 6.97 0.84 -3.98
C ARG A 118 8.08 1.87 -3.75
N GLN A 119 8.25 2.32 -2.51
CA GLN A 119 9.26 3.32 -2.15
C GLN A 119 10.68 2.76 -2.06
N ASN A 120 10.81 1.46 -1.83
CA ASN A 120 12.09 0.81 -1.54
C ASN A 120 12.43 -0.28 -2.56
N MET A 121 11.81 -0.28 -3.75
CA MET A 121 12.02 -1.29 -4.79
C MET A 121 13.48 -1.39 -5.27
N GLN A 122 14.30 -0.37 -5.01
CA GLN A 122 15.72 -0.33 -5.36
C GLN A 122 16.65 -0.89 -4.27
N SER A 123 16.15 -1.19 -3.06
CA SER A 123 16.97 -1.80 -2.00
C SER A 123 16.89 -3.33 -2.09
N ASN A 124 18.05 -3.98 -2.03
CA ASN A 124 18.15 -5.42 -2.25
C ASN A 124 18.23 -6.21 -0.94
N LEU A 125 17.43 -7.29 -0.94
CA LEU A 125 17.29 -8.36 0.04
C LEU A 125 16.40 -8.02 1.25
N GLU A 126 15.25 -8.69 1.30
CA GLU A 126 14.24 -8.69 2.37
C GLU A 126 13.23 -7.53 2.41
N LEU A 127 13.01 -6.87 1.28
CA LEU A 127 12.06 -5.75 1.18
C LEU A 127 10.65 -6.06 1.75
N GLU A 128 10.12 -7.25 1.48
CA GLU A 128 8.79 -7.62 2.00
C GLU A 128 8.78 -7.79 3.52
N SER A 129 9.78 -8.49 4.07
CA SER A 129 9.92 -8.69 5.52
C SER A 129 10.13 -7.37 6.26
N PHE A 130 10.96 -6.48 5.68
CA PHE A 130 11.16 -5.12 6.16
C PHE A 130 9.84 -4.35 6.17
N CYS A 131 9.13 -4.30 5.04
CA CYS A 131 7.89 -3.54 4.92
C CYS A 131 6.77 -4.09 5.80
N LYS A 132 6.69 -5.41 5.96
CA LYS A 132 5.79 -6.06 6.90
C LYS A 132 6.05 -5.59 8.33
N SER A 133 7.31 -5.64 8.79
CA SER A 133 7.70 -5.23 10.13
C SER A 133 7.39 -3.75 10.41
N GLN A 134 7.68 -2.88 9.45
CA GLN A 134 7.38 -1.44 9.52
C GLN A 134 5.86 -1.20 9.68
N CYS A 135 5.03 -1.85 8.88
CA CYS A 135 3.59 -1.63 8.89
C CYS A 135 2.86 -2.30 10.07
N GLU A 136 3.38 -3.40 10.60
CA GLU A 136 2.85 -4.04 11.80
C GLU A 136 3.13 -3.21 13.07
N SER A 137 4.31 -2.58 13.17
CA SER A 137 4.67 -1.71 14.31
C SER A 137 3.73 -0.49 14.46
N GLN A 138 3.14 0.00 13.37
CA GLN A 138 2.20 1.13 13.39
C GLN A 138 0.85 0.79 14.05
N LYS A 139 0.48 -0.49 14.15
CA LYS A 139 -0.70 -0.93 14.93
C LYS A 139 -0.48 -0.74 16.42
N ASN A 140 0.75 -0.95 16.90
CA ASN A 140 1.08 -0.90 18.33
C ASN A 140 1.21 0.53 18.86
N VAL A 141 1.68 1.49 18.04
CA VAL A 141 1.77 2.90 18.47
C VAL A 141 0.37 3.53 18.63
N LYS A 142 -0.62 3.11 17.81
CA LYS A 142 -2.00 3.60 17.91
C LYS A 142 -2.79 2.95 19.05
N SER A 143 -2.50 1.70 19.41
CA SER A 143 -3.12 1.05 20.58
C SER A 143 -2.55 1.61 21.89
N ILE A 144 -1.26 1.90 21.95
CA ILE A 144 -0.65 2.54 23.14
C ILE A 144 -1.26 3.92 23.38
N LYS A 145 -1.40 4.77 22.34
CA LYS A 145 -2.05 6.10 22.49
C LYS A 145 -3.53 6.05 22.90
N LYS A 146 -4.27 5.00 22.54
CA LYS A 146 -5.67 4.82 22.97
C LYS A 146 -5.78 4.36 24.42
N ASN A 147 -4.82 3.60 24.92
CA ASN A 147 -4.81 3.14 26.31
C ASN A 147 -4.25 4.20 27.29
N THR A 148 -3.50 5.20 26.83
CA THR A 148 -2.98 6.26 27.73
C THR A 148 -3.93 7.43 27.95
N MET A 149 -5.06 7.53 27.24
CA MET A 149 -6.04 8.63 27.44
C MET A 149 -7.21 8.27 28.39
N ASN A 150 -7.24 7.06 28.94
CA ASN A 150 -8.30 6.64 29.87
C ASN A 150 -7.83 6.38 31.32
N ASP A 151 -6.56 6.61 31.64
CA ASP A 151 -6.01 6.40 33.00
C ASP A 151 -5.16 7.60 33.46
N PHE A 152 -5.70 8.81 33.38
CA PHE A 152 -5.17 9.93 34.15
C PHE A 152 -6.30 10.59 34.92
N ASP A 153 -6.76 9.89 35.95
CA ASP A 153 -7.37 10.50 37.12
C ASP A 153 -6.56 10.11 38.36
N LEU A 154 -6.30 11.14 39.17
CA LEU A 154 -5.71 11.16 40.52
C LEU A 154 -4.18 11.19 40.66
N ASN A 155 -3.70 12.42 40.90
CA ASN A 155 -2.82 12.87 42.00
C ASN A 155 -1.70 11.93 42.48
N VAL A 156 -0.47 12.46 42.55
CA VAL A 156 0.24 12.78 43.81
C VAL A 156 1.71 13.12 43.53
N ASP A 157 2.10 14.28 44.08
CA ASP A 157 3.40 14.77 44.57
C ASP A 157 4.59 15.15 43.67
N GLU A 158 4.86 16.46 43.79
CA GLU A 158 6.18 17.08 43.79
C GLU A 158 7.23 16.29 44.57
N LYS A 159 8.32 15.90 43.90
CA LYS A 159 9.73 16.04 44.30
C LYS A 159 10.57 14.97 43.60
N SER A 160 11.39 15.38 42.64
CA SER A 160 12.85 15.24 42.74
C SER A 160 13.50 15.57 41.41
N SER A 161 14.11 16.74 41.37
CA SER A 161 15.13 17.09 40.38
C SER A 161 16.41 16.25 40.54
N GLN A 162 17.22 16.32 39.48
CA GLN A 162 18.67 16.12 39.42
C GLN A 162 19.24 14.71 39.12
N LYS A 163 20.16 14.73 38.14
CA LYS A 163 21.10 13.71 37.61
C LYS A 163 20.48 12.86 36.49
N GLN A 164 20.91 12.91 35.23
CA GLN A 164 22.25 13.15 34.66
C GLN A 164 22.14 13.94 33.34
N LYS A 165 22.71 15.14 33.32
CA LYS A 165 23.29 15.74 32.12
C LYS A 165 24.79 15.66 32.36
N ASP A 166 25.48 14.79 31.64
CA ASP A 166 26.92 14.87 31.40
C ASP A 166 27.20 14.10 30.12
N VAL A 167 28.25 14.54 29.42
CA VAL A 167 28.71 14.12 28.08
C VAL A 167 28.04 14.87 26.92
N ILE A 168 28.34 16.18 26.82
CA ILE A 168 28.48 16.85 25.51
C ILE A 168 29.98 17.00 25.25
N GLU A 169 30.43 16.23 24.25
CA GLU A 169 31.47 16.50 23.26
C GLU A 169 32.48 17.63 23.55
N ASN A 170 33.67 17.21 23.98
CA ASN A 170 34.93 17.83 23.57
C ASN A 170 35.39 17.13 22.29
N TYR A 171 35.32 17.81 21.13
CA TYR A 171 36.30 17.68 20.03
C TYR A 171 36.06 18.82 19.04
N ALA A 172 36.66 19.97 19.33
CA ALA A 172 36.95 21.02 18.36
C ALA A 172 38.37 21.53 18.64
N ILE A 173 39.34 20.98 17.91
CA ILE A 173 40.57 21.67 17.49
C ILE A 173 40.80 21.24 16.04
#